data_AF-A0A538HS11-F1
#
_entry.id   AF-A0A538HS11-F1
#
_cell.length_a   1.000
_cell.length_b   1.000
_cell.length_c   1.000
_cell.angle_alpha   90.00
_cell.angle_beta   90.00
_cell.angle_gamma   90.00
#
_symmetry.space_group_name_H-M   'P 1'
#
loop_
_entity.id
_entity.type
_entity.pdbx_description
1 polymer ?
#
loop_
_entity_poly.entity_id
_entity_poly.type
_entity_poly.pdbx_seq_one_letter_code
_entity_poly.pdbx_strand_id
1 'polypeptide(L)'
;MRIDRVRIVATPWLFRLPWFRRFDGYAVHGAILLRHAESPDDLVVHELCHVWQMQHRPLRMPLSYLLSGYWNNPYERQARAAVELTQGLSAV
;
A
#
# COMPACT_ATOMS: atom_id res chain seq x y z
N MET A 1 -5.59 -6.26 -18.47
CA MET A 1 -5.22 -5.75 -17.14
C MET A 1 -4.03 -4.83 -17.35
N ARG A 2 -4.16 -3.52 -17.09
CA ARG A 2 -3.08 -2.54 -17.34
C ARG A 2 -2.65 -1.95 -16.01
N ILE A 3 -1.35 -1.94 -15.78
CA ILE A 3 -0.74 -1.27 -14.64
C ILE A 3 -0.05 -0.04 -15.19
N ASP A 4 -0.49 1.13 -14.73
CA ASP A 4 0.22 2.36 -15.04
C ASP A 4 1.49 2.45 -14.18
N ARG A 5 2.49 3.20 -14.65
CA ARG A 5 3.81 3.27 -14.01
C ARG A 5 3.68 3.68 -12.53
N VAL A 6 4.23 2.86 -11.65
CA VAL A 6 4.30 3.13 -10.21
C VAL A 6 5.66 3.72 -9.86
N ARG A 7 5.69 4.78 -9.06
CA ARG A 7 6.92 5.38 -8.52
C ARG A 7 7.04 5.11 -7.03
N ILE A 8 8.19 4.61 -6.59
CA ILE A 8 8.50 4.50 -5.16
C ILE A 8 9.29 5.74 -4.78
N VAL A 9 8.83 6.46 -3.76
CA VAL A 9 9.45 7.71 -3.31
C VAL A 9 9.62 7.67 -1.80
N ALA A 10 10.87 7.75 -1.33
CA ALA A 10 11.15 7.91 0.09
C ALA A 10 10.93 9.38 0.50
N THR A 11 9.90 9.64 1.30
CA THR A 11 9.53 10.99 1.77
C THR A 11 9.38 11.04 3.28
N PRO A 12 10.47 10.87 4.07
CA PRO A 12 10.42 10.81 5.54
C PRO A 12 9.78 12.03 6.18
N TRP A 13 9.94 13.21 5.57
CA TRP A 13 9.36 14.46 6.06
C TRP A 13 7.82 14.43 6.10
N LEU A 14 7.18 13.70 5.17
CA LEU A 14 5.72 13.57 5.12
C LEU A 14 5.20 12.78 6.32
N PHE A 15 5.93 11.75 6.74
CA PHE A 15 5.59 10.91 7.89
C PHE A 15 5.86 11.58 9.25
N ARG A 16 6.47 12.77 9.27
CA ARG A 16 6.56 13.61 10.48
C ARG A 16 5.24 14.30 10.82
N LEU A 17 4.28 14.35 9.89
CA LEU A 17 2.95 14.90 10.15
C LEU A 17 2.14 13.97 11.07
N PRO A 18 1.40 14.51 12.06
CA PRO A 18 0.72 13.70 13.07
C PRO A 18 -0.29 12.70 12.48
N TRP A 19 -0.86 12.97 11.30
CA TRP A 19 -1.78 12.07 10.64
C TRP A 19 -1.09 10.84 10.02
N PHE A 20 0.07 11.05 9.38
CA PHE A 20 0.85 10.03 8.68
C PHE A 20 1.82 9.27 9.60
N ARG A 21 2.10 9.79 10.80
CA ARG A 21 3.06 9.19 11.76
C ARG A 21 2.72 7.75 12.19
N ARG A 22 1.49 7.30 11.96
CA ARG A 22 1.04 5.93 12.29
C ARG A 22 1.33 4.90 11.19
N PHE A 23 1.76 5.34 10.00
CA PHE A 23 2.00 4.49 8.84
C PHE A 23 3.48 4.52 8.45
N ASP A 24 4.01 3.41 7.95
CA ASP A 24 5.39 3.32 7.45
C ASP A 24 5.47 3.38 5.91
N GLY A 25 4.35 3.08 5.25
CA GLY A 25 4.12 3.23 3.82
C GLY A 25 2.77 3.89 3.55
N TYR A 26 2.62 4.49 2.37
CA TYR A 26 1.35 5.05 1.92
C TYR A 26 1.23 4.98 0.40
N ALA A 27 0.29 4.18 -0.08
CA ALA A 27 -0.04 4.13 -1.49
C ALA A 27 -0.89 5.33 -1.93
N VAL A 28 -0.60 5.83 -3.11
CA VAL A 28 -1.45 6.73 -3.90
C VAL A 28 -1.58 6.18 -5.32
N HIS A 29 -2.54 6.67 -6.10
CA HIS A 29 -2.90 6.13 -7.43
C HIS A 29 -1.73 5.78 -8.38
N GLY A 30 -0.59 6.48 -8.32
CA GLY A 30 0.59 6.20 -9.15
C GLY A 30 1.92 6.16 -8.40
N ALA A 31 1.90 6.15 -7.07
CA ALA A 31 3.12 6.18 -6.28
C ALA A 31 2.97 5.48 -4.93
N ILE A 32 4.10 5.01 -4.40
CA ILE A 32 4.24 4.49 -3.04
C ILE A 32 5.15 5.46 -2.31
N LEU A 33 4.62 6.07 -1.25
CA LEU A 33 5.36 6.96 -0.38
C LEU A 33 5.87 6.13 0.80
N LEU A 34 7.18 6.14 1.03
CA LEU A 34 7.80 5.38 2.11
C LEU A 34 8.42 6.31 3.13
N ARG A 35 8.35 5.91 4.40
CA ARG A 35 9.03 6.63 5.48
C ARG A 35 10.54 6.50 5.36
N HIS A 36 11.03 5.30 5.03
CA HIS A 36 12.45 4.98 4.91
C HIS A 36 12.73 4.40 3.53
N ALA A 37 13.89 4.72 2.96
CA ALA A 37 14.32 4.15 1.67
C ALA A 37 14.54 2.63 1.78
N GLU A 38 15.06 2.18 2.92
CA GLU A 38 15.13 0.77 3.30
C GLU A 38 13.81 0.41 4.01
N SER A 39 12.81 0.06 3.21
CA SER A 39 11.56 -0.50 3.72
C SER A 39 11.53 -2.01 3.44
N PRO A 40 10.94 -2.81 4.34
CA PRO A 40 10.82 -4.25 4.11
C PRO A 40 10.01 -4.52 2.85
N ASP A 41 10.41 -5.54 2.08
CA ASP A 41 9.75 -5.91 0.82
C ASP A 41 8.25 -6.19 1.02
N ASP A 42 7.88 -6.74 2.17
CA ASP A 42 6.49 -6.95 2.58
C ASP A 42 5.65 -5.68 2.56
N LEU A 43 6.21 -4.57 3.04
CA LEU A 43 5.54 -3.27 3.02
C LEU A 43 5.36 -2.79 1.57
N VAL A 44 6.37 -2.97 0.74
CA VAL A 44 6.29 -2.58 -0.68
C VAL A 44 5.23 -3.40 -1.42
N VAL A 45 5.17 -4.71 -1.19
CA VAL A 45 4.15 -5.60 -1.77
C VAL A 45 2.75 -5.19 -1.32
N HIS A 46 2.57 -4.91 -0.03
CA HIS A 46 1.31 -4.45 0.54
C HIS A 46 0.83 -3.15 -0.14
N GLU A 47 1.69 -2.13 -0.21
CA GLU A 47 1.35 -0.85 -0.83
C GLU A 47 1.13 -0.96 -2.34
N LEU A 48 1.85 -1.85 -3.04
CA LEU A 48 1.65 -2.08 -4.46
C LEU A 48 0.26 -2.65 -4.76
N CYS A 49 -0.26 -3.53 -3.90
CA CYS A 49 -1.63 -3.99 -3.99
C CYS A 49 -2.61 -2.81 -3.89
N HIS A 50 -2.38 -1.87 -2.98
CA HIS A 50 -3.23 -0.69 -2.86
C HIS A 50 -3.14 0.24 -4.08
N VAL A 51 -1.94 0.45 -4.64
CA VAL A 51 -1.80 1.20 -5.90
C VAL A 51 -2.62 0.54 -7.00
N TRP A 52 -2.52 -0.77 -7.17
CA TRP A 52 -3.30 -1.51 -8.16
C TRP A 52 -4.81 -1.37 -7.93
N GLN A 53 -5.26 -1.53 -6.69
CA GLN A 53 -6.66 -1.38 -6.30
C GLN A 53 -7.15 0.04 -6.58
N MET A 54 -6.37 1.07 -6.30
CA MET A 54 -6.71 2.46 -6.61
C MET A 54 -6.73 2.74 -8.11
N GLN A 55 -5.83 2.16 -8.91
CA GLN A 55 -5.87 2.30 -10.37
C GLN A 55 -7.15 1.70 -10.97
N HIS A 56 -7.69 0.63 -10.37
CA HIS A 56 -8.89 -0.06 -10.88
C HIS A 56 -10.19 0.37 -10.20
N ARG A 57 -10.10 0.96 -9.01
CA ARG A 57 -11.22 1.37 -8.12
C ARG A 57 -10.88 2.67 -7.36
N PRO A 58 -10.58 3.78 -8.06
CA PRO A 58 -10.00 4.99 -7.46
C PRO A 58 -10.89 5.66 -6.41
N LEU A 59 -12.21 5.52 -6.53
CA LEU A 59 -13.17 6.04 -5.55
C LEU A 59 -13.61 4.97 -4.56
N ARG A 60 -13.87 3.74 -5.01
CA ARG A 60 -14.45 2.68 -4.16
C ARG A 60 -13.46 2.17 -3.11
N MET A 61 -12.16 2.17 -3.41
CA MET A 61 -11.12 1.75 -2.49
C MET A 61 -10.97 2.74 -1.31
N PRO A 62 -10.71 4.05 -1.48
CA PRO A 62 -10.63 4.96 -0.35
C PRO A 62 -11.97 5.11 0.39
N LEU A 63 -13.10 5.09 -0.33
CA LEU A 63 -14.42 5.16 0.30
C LEU A 63 -14.73 3.93 1.16
N SER A 64 -14.19 2.75 0.82
CA SER A 64 -14.38 1.53 1.62
C SER A 64 -13.69 1.62 2.99
N TYR A 65 -12.59 2.38 3.13
CA TYR A 65 -12.00 2.64 4.44
C TYR A 65 -12.88 3.48 5.35
N LEU A 66 -13.67 4.40 4.77
CA LEU A 66 -14.62 5.22 5.49
C LEU A 66 -15.91 4.45 5.83
N LEU A 67 -16.38 3.58 4.92
CA LEU A 67 -17.67 2.91 5.05
C LEU A 67 -17.60 1.56 5.80
N SER A 68 -16.53 0.79 5.62
CA SER A 68 -16.40 -0.57 6.15
C SER A 68 -15.32 -0.70 7.22
N GLY A 69 -14.64 0.40 7.54
CA GLY A 69 -13.51 0.45 8.46
C GLY A 69 -12.22 -0.10 7.84
N TYR A 70 -11.09 0.25 8.47
CA TYR A 70 -9.76 -0.12 7.98
C TYR A 70 -9.53 -1.64 8.03
N TRP A 71 -9.68 -2.25 9.21
CA TRP A 71 -9.18 -3.61 9.49
C TRP A 71 -9.90 -4.76 8.78
N ASN A 72 -11.19 -4.63 8.46
CA ASN A 72 -11.97 -5.75 7.88
C ASN A 72 -12.29 -5.55 6.38
N ASN A 73 -11.65 -4.57 5.77
CA ASN A 73 -11.84 -4.24 4.37
C ASN A 73 -11.31 -5.39 3.48
N PRO A 74 -12.08 -5.88 2.48
CA PRO A 74 -11.59 -6.86 1.52
C PRO A 74 -10.25 -6.47 0.86
N TYR A 75 -10.00 -5.18 0.66
CA TYR A 75 -8.76 -4.68 0.07
C TYR A 75 -7.53 -4.90 0.96
N GLU A 76 -7.66 -4.74 2.27
CA GLU A 76 -6.59 -5.05 3.24
C GLU A 76 -6.28 -6.54 3.29
N ARG A 77 -7.31 -7.39 3.27
CA ARG A 77 -7.12 -8.85 3.26
C ARG A 77 -6.37 -9.31 2.01
N GLN A 78 -6.70 -8.74 0.86
CA GLN A 78 -5.99 -9.03 -0.39
C GLN A 78 -4.52 -8.60 -0.32
N ALA A 79 -4.25 -7.41 0.22
CA ALA A 79 -2.88 -6.92 0.37
C ALA A 79 -2.06 -7.81 1.32
N ARG A 80 -2.64 -8.30 2.43
CA ARG A 80 -1.97 -9.26 3.32
C ARG A 80 -1.72 -10.60 2.66
N ALA A 81 -2.72 -11.15 1.97
CA ALA A 81 -2.56 -12.41 1.25
C ALA A 81 -1.47 -12.33 0.17
N ALA A 82 -1.31 -11.17 -0.48
CA ALA A 82 -0.23 -10.97 -1.44
C ALA A 82 1.15 -11.02 -0.78
N VAL A 83 1.32 -10.36 0.38
CA VAL A 83 2.55 -10.44 1.18
C VAL A 83 2.87 -11.89 1.57
N GLU A 84 1.89 -12.62 2.10
CA GLU A 84 2.04 -14.02 2.49
C GLU A 84 2.50 -14.90 1.31
N LEU A 85 1.94 -14.68 0.12
CA LEU A 85 2.34 -15.40 -1.10
C LEU A 85 3.77 -15.08 -1.53
N THR A 86 4.22 -13.82 -1.39
CA THR A 86 5.57 -13.41 -1.80
C THR A 86 6.65 -13.75 -0.77
N GLN A 87 6.33 -13.76 0.53
CA GLN A 87 7.26 -14.22 1.56
C GLN A 87 7.65 -15.68 1.36
N GLY A 88 6.72 -16.53 0.90
CA GLY A 88 7.00 -17.91 0.54
C GLY A 88 7.90 -18.08 -0.70
N LEU A 89 7.99 -17.06 -1.57
CA LEU A 89 8.84 -17.07 -2.76
C LEU A 89 10.28 -16.61 -2.46
N SER A 90 10.49 -15.75 -1.47
CA SER A 90 11.82 -15.29 -1.05
C SER A 90 12.61 -16.34 -0.25
N ALA A 91 11.97 -17.45 0.14
CA ALA A 91 12.57 -18.54 0.92
C ALA A 91 13.05 -19.73 0.06
N VAL A 92 12.99 -19.62 -1.27
CA VAL A 92 13.36 -20.66 -2.26
C VAL A 92 14.59 -20.20 -3.04
#